data_AF-A0A969FWB0-F1
#
_entry.id   AF-A0A969FWB0-F1
#
_cell.length_a   1.000
_cell.length_b   1.000
_cell.length_c   1.000
_cell.angle_alpha   90.00
_cell.angle_beta   90.00
_cell.angle_gamma   90.00
#
_symmetry.space_group_name_H-M   'P 1'
#
loop_
_entity.id
_entity.type
_entity.pdbx_description
1 polymer ?
#
loop_
_entity_poly.entity_id
_entity_poly.type
_entity_poly.pdbx_seq_one_letter_code
_entity_poly.pdbx_strand_id
1 'polypeptide(L)'
;MKEQDHTFSLGARFRACLPAKDWQEVRARHEANRAGWNIGAAWYTRRLDETMARLRNGGSTLHPIERENLGDLRAWCGTAVHLQCASGEDTLSLWNEGVGQVIGIDISDVHIANARRMSAALGAPRCGIGAMSWIFRRSCIPVPTWSTPGGGRCAGCTTLSGGRRWCFAC
;
A
#
# COMPACT_ATOMS: atom_id res chain seq x y z
N MET A 1 -23.91 3.31 33.03
CA MET A 1 -22.92 2.44 32.36
C MET A 1 -22.51 1.38 33.38
N LYS A 2 -22.87 0.11 33.21
CA LYS A 2 -22.40 -0.96 34.12
C LYS A 2 -21.28 -1.67 33.40
N GLU A 3 -20.05 -1.39 33.82
CA GLU A 3 -18.81 -1.92 33.28
C GLU A 3 -18.52 -3.22 34.04
N GLN A 4 -18.15 -4.28 33.32
CA GLN A 4 -17.68 -5.52 33.95
C GLN A 4 -16.25 -5.76 33.48
N ASP A 5 -15.32 -5.54 34.41
CA ASP A 5 -13.92 -5.84 34.19
C ASP A 5 -13.70 -7.33 34.46
N HIS A 6 -13.22 -8.04 33.44
CA HIS A 6 -12.88 -9.45 33.56
C HIS A 6 -11.36 -9.58 33.60
N THR A 7 -10.87 -10.46 34.47
CA THR A 7 -9.44 -10.77 34.60
C THR A 7 -9.23 -12.22 34.17
N PHE A 8 -8.44 -12.44 33.13
CA PHE A 8 -7.99 -13.80 32.80
C PHE A 8 -7.05 -14.32 33.89
N SER A 9 -6.89 -15.65 33.98
CA SER A 9 -5.98 -16.33 34.92
C SER A 9 -4.52 -15.82 34.86
N LEU A 10 -4.13 -15.23 33.72
CA LEU A 10 -2.81 -14.63 33.45
C LEU A 10 -2.70 -13.15 33.85
N GLY A 11 -3.70 -12.57 34.54
CA GLY A 11 -3.67 -11.18 35.01
C GLY A 11 -3.98 -10.11 33.95
N ALA A 12 -4.21 -10.51 32.69
CA ALA A 12 -4.68 -9.62 31.65
C ALA A 12 -6.12 -9.17 31.94
N ARG A 13 -6.30 -7.86 32.10
CA ARG A 13 -7.62 -7.22 32.23
C ARG A 13 -8.17 -6.97 30.83
N PHE A 14 -9.36 -7.48 30.55
CA PHE A 14 -10.08 -7.13 29.35
C PHE A 14 -11.45 -6.59 29.72
N ARG A 15 -11.86 -5.54 29.02
CA ARG A 15 -13.19 -4.98 29.13
C ARG A 15 -14.08 -5.73 28.15
N ALA A 16 -15.05 -6.48 28.65
CA ALA A 16 -16.13 -6.97 27.81
C ALA A 16 -16.97 -5.76 27.38
N CYS A 17 -16.83 -5.35 26.12
CA CYS A 17 -17.69 -4.32 25.57
C CYS A 17 -18.99 -4.98 25.13
N LEU A 18 -20.10 -4.59 25.77
CA LEU A 18 -21.41 -5.04 25.31
C LEU A 18 -21.64 -4.58 23.85
N PRO A 19 -22.45 -5.32 23.06
CA PRO A 19 -22.90 -4.85 21.76
C PRO A 19 -23.45 -3.43 21.85
N ALA A 20 -23.28 -2.66 20.77
CA ALA A 20 -23.86 -1.32 20.70
C ALA A 20 -25.39 -1.40 20.84
N LYS A 21 -25.99 -0.49 21.60
CA LYS A 21 -27.44 -0.50 21.87
C LYS A 21 -28.26 -0.06 20.67
N ASP A 22 -27.72 0.86 19.88
CA ASP A 22 -28.36 1.45 18.72
C ASP A 22 -27.31 1.94 17.70
N TRP A 23 -27.81 2.45 16.57
CA TRP A 23 -26.98 2.98 15.50
C TRP A 23 -26.23 4.27 15.85
N GLN A 24 -26.72 5.05 16.82
CA GLN A 24 -26.02 6.25 17.28
C GLN A 24 -24.77 5.84 18.06
N GLU A 25 -24.87 4.82 18.92
CA GLU A 25 -23.73 4.26 19.63
C GLU A 25 -22.73 3.60 18.68
N VAL A 26 -23.18 2.89 17.64
CA VAL A 26 -22.28 2.37 16.59
C VAL A 26 -21.47 3.50 15.95
N ARG A 27 -22.14 4.58 15.52
CA ARG A 27 -21.48 5.75 14.92
C ARG A 27 -20.49 6.40 15.88
N ALA A 28 -20.86 6.57 17.15
CA ALA A 28 -19.97 7.13 18.16
C ALA A 28 -18.73 6.27 18.40
N ARG A 29 -18.88 4.94 18.43
CA ARG A 29 -17.76 4.00 18.54
C ARG A 29 -16.85 4.04 17.31
N HIS A 30 -17.41 4.12 16.10
CA HIS A 30 -16.62 4.28 14.88
C HIS A 30 -15.84 5.60 14.86
N GLU A 31 -16.46 6.70 15.30
CA GLU A 31 -15.79 8.00 15.40
C GLU A 31 -14.67 7.99 16.45
N ALA A 32 -14.91 7.39 17.62
CA ALA A 32 -13.88 7.22 18.63
C ALA A 32 -12.70 6.38 18.11
N ASN A 33 -12.99 5.30 17.36
CA ASN A 33 -11.97 4.48 16.72
C ASN A 33 -11.16 5.29 15.68
N ARG A 34 -11.85 6.06 14.83
CA ARG A 34 -11.24 6.96 13.84
C ARG A 34 -10.28 7.96 14.51
N ALA A 35 -10.72 8.60 15.58
CA ALA A 35 -9.90 9.54 16.35
C ALA A 35 -8.69 8.85 16.99
N GLY A 36 -8.86 7.63 17.52
CA GLY A 36 -7.75 6.82 18.02
C GLY A 36 -6.68 6.54 16.96
N TRP A 37 -7.10 6.17 15.75
CA TRP A 37 -6.18 5.95 14.63
C TRP A 37 -5.54 7.24 14.10
N ASN A 38 -6.19 8.39 14.20
CA ASN A 38 -5.54 9.69 13.92
C ASN A 38 -4.37 9.95 14.88
N ILE A 39 -4.53 9.59 16.17
CA ILE A 39 -3.46 9.73 17.17
C ILE A 39 -2.33 8.73 16.87
N GLY A 40 -2.67 7.46 16.62
CA GLY A 40 -1.70 6.42 16.29
C GLY A 40 -0.88 6.71 15.03
N ALA A 41 -1.49 7.39 14.06
CA ALA A 41 -0.84 7.77 12.80
C ALA A 41 0.41 8.66 12.98
N ALA A 42 0.57 9.34 14.13
CA ALA A 42 1.74 10.17 14.40
C ALA A 42 3.06 9.41 14.26
N TRP A 43 3.11 8.12 14.59
CA TRP A 43 4.32 7.30 14.42
C TRP A 43 4.68 7.12 12.94
N TYR A 44 3.68 6.87 12.10
CA TYR A 44 3.86 6.74 10.65
C TYR A 44 4.27 8.07 10.01
N THR A 45 3.66 9.17 10.44
CA THR A 45 3.99 10.51 9.94
C THR A 45 5.47 10.85 10.15
N ARG A 46 6.05 10.47 11.30
CA ARG A 46 7.46 10.74 11.62
C ARG A 46 8.44 10.02 10.68
N ARG A 47 8.04 8.89 10.10
CA ARG A 47 8.89 8.02 9.26
C ARG A 47 8.55 8.13 7.77
N LEU A 48 7.61 9.01 7.42
CA LEU A 48 7.07 9.10 6.07
C LEU A 48 8.15 9.37 5.02
N ASP A 49 9.13 10.22 5.33
CA ASP A 49 10.22 10.54 4.39
C ASP A 49 11.16 9.34 4.17
N GLU A 50 11.44 8.56 5.22
CA GLU A 50 12.23 7.32 5.12
C GLU A 50 11.50 6.27 4.28
N THR A 51 10.21 6.07 4.53
CA THR A 51 9.40 5.13 3.74
C THR A 51 9.29 5.57 2.29
N MET A 52 9.06 6.86 2.03
CA MET A 52 9.07 7.41 0.67
C MET A 52 10.40 7.11 -0.05
N ALA A 53 11.53 7.34 0.61
CA ALA A 53 12.84 7.03 0.03
C ALA A 53 13.00 5.53 -0.30
N ARG A 54 12.60 4.64 0.62
CA ARG A 54 12.62 3.18 0.40
C ARG A 54 11.78 2.81 -0.83
N LEU A 55 10.54 3.28 -0.91
CA LEU A 55 9.62 2.93 -1.99
C LEU A 55 10.05 3.51 -3.34
N ARG A 56 10.62 4.72 -3.39
CA ARG A 56 11.20 5.29 -4.63
C ARG A 56 12.27 4.40 -5.24
N ASN A 57 13.05 3.74 -4.39
CA ASN A 57 14.14 2.87 -4.81
C ASN A 57 13.65 1.44 -5.16
N GLY A 58 12.34 1.24 -5.34
CA GLY A 58 11.74 -0.07 -5.61
C GLY A 58 11.70 -1.00 -4.40
N GLY A 59 11.95 -0.48 -3.18
CA GLY A 59 11.84 -1.25 -1.95
C GLY A 59 10.39 -1.62 -1.61
N SER A 60 10.24 -2.48 -0.61
CA SER A 60 8.96 -3.03 -0.15
C SER A 60 8.92 -3.05 1.37
N THR A 61 7.79 -2.74 1.99
CA THR A 61 7.56 -2.85 3.45
C THR A 61 6.93 -4.19 3.83
N LEU A 62 6.48 -4.96 2.84
CA LEU A 62 5.96 -6.31 3.06
C LEU A 62 7.04 -7.21 3.67
N HIS A 63 6.65 -7.97 4.69
CA HIS A 63 7.51 -8.95 5.31
C HIS A 63 7.84 -10.07 4.31
N PRO A 64 9.05 -10.68 4.34
CA PRO A 64 9.41 -11.76 3.43
C PRO A 64 8.39 -12.89 3.32
N ILE A 65 7.78 -13.29 4.45
CA ILE A 65 6.73 -14.32 4.48
C ILE A 65 5.46 -13.92 3.71
N GLU A 66 5.11 -12.64 3.72
CA GLU A 66 3.95 -12.13 2.98
C GLU A 66 4.23 -12.19 1.49
N ARG A 67 5.45 -11.81 1.08
CA ARG A 67 5.88 -11.88 -0.33
C ARG A 67 5.92 -13.32 -0.84
N GLU A 68 6.39 -14.25 -0.02
CA GLU A 68 6.39 -15.69 -0.33
C GLU A 68 4.97 -16.21 -0.53
N ASN A 69 4.05 -15.89 0.39
CA ASN A 69 2.66 -16.32 0.32
C ASN A 69 1.90 -15.70 -0.87
N LEU A 70 2.22 -14.46 -1.24
CA LEU A 70 1.59 -13.75 -2.37
C LEU A 70 2.12 -14.19 -3.74
N GLY A 71 3.35 -14.70 -3.80
CA GLY A 71 4.00 -15.14 -5.04
C GLY A 71 4.19 -14.01 -6.07
N ASP A 72 4.28 -14.37 -7.35
CA ASP A 72 4.45 -13.39 -8.43
C ASP A 72 3.14 -12.68 -8.76
N LEU A 73 2.89 -11.57 -8.08
CA LEU A 73 1.69 -10.75 -8.23
C LEU A 73 1.45 -10.26 -9.66
N ARG A 74 2.50 -10.11 -10.49
CA ARG A 74 2.39 -9.69 -11.89
C ARG A 74 1.62 -10.69 -12.76
N ALA A 75 1.63 -11.96 -12.39
CA ALA A 75 1.01 -13.02 -13.18
C ALA A 75 -0.53 -13.08 -13.00
N TRP A 76 -1.06 -12.58 -11.87
CA TRP A 76 -2.45 -12.79 -11.51
C TRP A 76 -3.17 -11.58 -10.92
N CYS A 77 -2.46 -10.61 -10.33
CA CYS A 77 -3.05 -9.49 -9.62
C CYS A 77 -3.05 -8.21 -10.48
N GLY A 78 -4.15 -7.99 -11.20
CA GLY A 78 -4.38 -6.74 -11.93
C GLY A 78 -4.76 -5.57 -11.02
N THR A 79 -5.45 -5.84 -9.90
CA THR A 79 -5.91 -4.83 -8.94
C THR A 79 -5.90 -5.40 -7.52
N ALA A 80 -5.22 -4.72 -6.59
CA ALA A 80 -5.23 -5.04 -5.16
C ALA A 80 -5.99 -3.98 -4.38
N VAL A 81 -6.91 -4.40 -3.51
CA VAL A 81 -7.60 -3.51 -2.55
C VAL A 81 -7.10 -3.85 -1.15
N HIS A 82 -6.43 -2.89 -0.51
CA HIS A 82 -5.86 -3.02 0.82
C HIS A 82 -6.71 -2.25 1.83
N LEU A 83 -7.46 -3.00 2.65
CA LEU A 83 -8.31 -2.45 3.71
C LEU A 83 -7.49 -2.17 4.96
N GLN A 84 -7.85 -1.10 5.68
CA GLN A 84 -7.15 -0.65 6.89
C GLN A 84 -5.66 -0.40 6.59
N CYS A 85 -5.39 0.29 5.48
CA CYS A 85 -4.04 0.38 4.93
C CYS A 85 -3.07 1.25 5.73
N ALA A 86 -3.52 1.88 6.82
CA ALA A 86 -2.77 2.90 7.55
C ALA A 86 -2.25 3.97 6.57
N SER A 87 -0.99 4.38 6.69
CA SER A 87 -0.38 5.38 5.80
C SER A 87 -0.07 4.86 4.38
N GLY A 88 -0.47 3.64 4.02
CA GLY A 88 -0.39 3.13 2.65
C GLY A 88 0.96 2.56 2.21
N GLU A 89 1.86 2.28 3.16
CA GLU A 89 3.22 1.77 2.89
C GLU A 89 3.18 0.41 2.19
N ASP A 90 2.43 -0.54 2.75
CA ASP A 90 2.26 -1.88 2.16
C ASP A 90 1.45 -1.82 0.86
N THR A 91 0.47 -0.92 0.77
CA THR A 91 -0.31 -0.71 -0.46
C THR A 91 0.60 -0.31 -1.63
N LEU A 92 1.53 0.61 -1.40
CA LEU A 92 2.49 1.03 -2.43
C LEU A 92 3.61 0.01 -2.64
N SER A 93 3.91 -0.80 -1.63
CA SER A 93 4.78 -1.95 -1.79
C SER A 93 4.19 -2.97 -2.75
N LEU A 94 2.90 -3.31 -2.65
CA LEU A 94 2.20 -4.16 -3.62
C LEU A 94 2.32 -3.63 -5.06
N TRP A 95 2.34 -2.32 -5.23
CA TRP A 95 2.57 -1.70 -6.54
C TRP A 95 4.00 -1.92 -7.04
N ASN A 96 5.01 -1.80 -6.17
CA ASN A 96 6.40 -2.14 -6.46
C ASN A 96 6.60 -3.64 -6.76
N GLU A 97 5.87 -4.53 -6.07
CA GLU A 97 5.84 -5.98 -6.35
C GLU A 97 5.17 -6.30 -7.70
N GLY A 98 4.57 -5.31 -8.36
CA GLY A 98 4.14 -5.39 -9.75
C GLY A 98 2.64 -5.53 -9.96
N VAL A 99 1.82 -5.30 -8.93
CA VAL A 99 0.37 -5.16 -9.10
C VAL A 99 0.07 -3.99 -10.06
N GLY A 100 -0.83 -4.20 -11.02
CA GLY A 100 -1.18 -3.18 -12.01
C GLY A 100 -1.86 -1.94 -11.42
N GLN A 101 -2.70 -2.15 -10.41
CA GLN A 101 -3.46 -1.12 -9.72
C GLN A 101 -3.58 -1.44 -8.22
N VAL A 102 -3.29 -0.48 -7.35
CA VAL A 102 -3.47 -0.66 -5.90
C VAL A 102 -4.48 0.34 -5.36
N ILE A 103 -5.29 -0.09 -4.40
CA ILE A 103 -6.34 0.71 -3.78
C ILE A 103 -6.18 0.66 -2.27
N GLY A 104 -5.87 1.79 -1.65
CA GLY A 104 -5.77 1.90 -0.18
C GLY A 104 -7.04 2.46 0.43
N ILE A 105 -7.56 1.81 1.47
CA ILE A 105 -8.74 2.26 2.23
C ILE A 105 -8.38 2.33 3.71
N ASP A 106 -8.62 3.47 4.32
CA ASP A 106 -8.47 3.67 5.76
C ASP A 106 -9.56 4.61 6.29
N ILE A 107 -9.80 4.61 7.59
CA ILE A 107 -10.76 5.52 8.24
C ILE A 107 -10.09 6.78 8.79
N SER A 108 -8.79 6.75 9.07
CA SER A 108 -8.04 7.84 9.67
C SER A 108 -7.71 8.92 8.64
N ASP A 109 -8.05 10.17 8.97
CA ASP A 109 -7.77 11.33 8.13
C ASP A 109 -6.27 11.52 7.95
N VAL A 110 -5.50 11.28 9.02
CA VAL A 110 -4.05 11.47 9.05
C VAL A 110 -3.37 10.39 8.20
N HIS A 111 -3.80 9.14 8.32
CA HIS A 111 -3.32 8.05 7.48
C HIS A 111 -3.62 8.28 6.00
N ILE A 112 -4.85 8.70 5.68
CA ILE A 112 -5.23 9.08 4.32
C ILE A 112 -4.35 10.24 3.81
N ALA A 113 -4.10 11.27 4.61
CA ALA A 113 -3.26 12.40 4.22
C ALA A 113 -1.80 11.98 3.95
N ASN A 114 -1.24 11.12 4.81
CA ASN A 114 0.09 10.56 4.61
C ASN A 114 0.17 9.72 3.34
N ALA A 115 -0.79 8.83 3.14
CA ALA A 115 -0.89 8.00 1.94
C ALA A 115 -0.91 8.89 0.69
N ARG A 116 -1.76 9.93 0.65
CA ARG A 116 -1.81 10.90 -0.47
C ARG A 116 -0.47 11.60 -0.71
N ARG A 117 0.21 12.04 0.35
CA ARG A 117 1.52 12.71 0.23
C ARG A 117 2.54 11.77 -0.39
N MET A 118 2.62 10.54 0.12
CA MET A 118 3.53 9.52 -0.41
C MET A 118 3.19 9.16 -1.86
N SER A 119 1.91 8.94 -2.16
CA SER A 119 1.39 8.73 -3.52
C SER A 119 1.91 9.75 -4.52
N ALA A 120 1.71 11.04 -4.21
CA ALA A 120 2.09 12.15 -5.07
C ALA A 120 3.61 12.22 -5.23
N ALA A 121 4.34 11.99 -4.14
CA ALA A 121 5.79 12.09 -4.12
C ALA A 121 6.49 10.91 -4.83
N LEU A 122 5.80 9.79 -5.05
CA LEU A 122 6.26 8.63 -5.83
C LEU A 122 5.82 8.68 -7.30
N GLY A 123 5.02 9.68 -7.70
CA GLY A 123 4.45 9.73 -9.05
C GLY A 123 3.46 8.59 -9.33
N ALA A 124 2.90 7.99 -8.28
CA ALA A 124 1.93 6.92 -8.41
C ALA A 124 0.60 7.53 -8.92
N PRO A 125 0.07 7.08 -10.07
CA PRO A 125 -1.03 7.76 -10.79
C PRO A 125 -2.35 7.70 -10.03
N ARG A 126 -3.00 8.86 -9.81
CA ARG A 126 -4.25 8.99 -9.03
C ARG A 126 -5.50 8.71 -9.89
N CYS A 127 -6.36 7.80 -9.47
CA CYS A 127 -7.77 7.75 -9.91
C CYS A 127 -8.66 8.16 -8.71
N GLY A 128 -9.47 9.19 -8.92
CA GLY A 128 -10.30 9.80 -7.88
C GLY A 128 -11.63 9.09 -7.72
N ILE A 129 -11.86 8.54 -6.53
CA ILE A 129 -13.20 8.39 -5.95
C ILE A 129 -13.12 8.93 -4.51
N GLY A 130 -14.13 9.70 -4.11
CA GLY A 130 -14.09 10.60 -2.96
C GLY A 130 -13.77 9.97 -1.59
N ALA A 131 -13.21 10.83 -0.73
CA ALA A 131 -13.06 10.79 0.73
C ALA A 131 -12.49 9.53 1.44
N MET A 132 -12.70 8.30 0.96
CA MET A 132 -12.43 7.05 1.71
C MET A 132 -11.77 5.95 0.85
N SER A 133 -11.18 6.29 -0.29
CA SER A 133 -10.46 5.34 -1.15
C SER A 133 -9.43 6.06 -2.04
N TRP A 134 -8.31 5.41 -2.30
CA TRP A 134 -7.24 5.91 -3.19
C TRP A 134 -6.94 4.87 -4.25
N ILE A 135 -7.19 5.16 -5.52
CA ILE A 135 -6.95 4.22 -6.62
C ILE A 135 -5.67 4.59 -7.36
N PHE A 136 -4.82 3.61 -7.63
CA PHE A 136 -3.65 3.74 -8.49
C PHE A 136 -3.76 2.91 -9.74
N ARG A 137 -3.35 3.39 -10.92
CA ARG A 137 -3.29 2.57 -12.13
C ARG A 137 -1.96 2.77 -12.84
N ARG A 138 -1.08 1.77 -12.85
CA ARG A 138 0.14 1.81 -13.65
C ARG A 138 -0.24 1.96 -15.14
N SER A 139 -0.13 3.18 -15.67
CA SER A 139 -0.13 3.39 -17.11
C SER A 139 1.24 2.98 -17.63
N CYS A 140 1.27 2.03 -18.57
CA CYS A 140 2.48 1.73 -19.34
C CYS A 140 2.97 3.03 -19.98
N ILE A 141 4.06 3.60 -19.48
CA ILE A 141 4.80 4.65 -20.20
C ILE A 141 5.58 3.91 -21.29
N PRO A 142 5.29 4.11 -22.58
CA PRO A 142 6.18 3.61 -23.62
C PRO A 142 7.54 4.29 -23.43
N VAL A 143 8.58 3.48 -23.25
CA VAL A 143 9.96 3.96 -23.31
C VAL A 143 10.15 4.63 -24.67
N PRO A 144 10.70 5.86 -24.76
CA PRO A 144 11.06 6.42 -26.06
C PRO A 144 12.04 5.47 -26.73
N THR A 145 11.67 4.92 -27.88
CA THR A 145 12.61 4.19 -28.72
C THR A 145 13.62 5.21 -29.23
N TRP A 146 14.78 5.28 -28.58
CA TRP A 146 15.92 5.99 -29.13
C TRP A 146 16.38 5.21 -30.36
N SER A 147 16.08 5.74 -31.55
CA SER A 147 16.69 5.31 -32.79
C SER A 147 18.13 5.84 -32.81
N THR A 148 19.11 4.98 -32.52
CA THR A 148 20.51 5.30 -32.81
C THR A 148 20.72 5.29 -34.33
N PRO A 149 21.23 6.37 -34.94
CA PRO A 149 21.66 6.34 -36.33
C PRO A 149 23.03 5.63 -36.38
N GLY A 150 23.03 4.33 -36.66
CA GLY A 150 24.27 3.58 -36.83
C GLY A 150 24.06 2.09 -36.60
N GLY A 151 23.83 1.35 -37.70
CA GLY A 151 23.73 -0.09 -37.67
C GLY A 151 25.05 -0.74 -37.22
N GLY A 152 25.07 -1.24 -35.99
CA GLY A 152 26.14 -2.07 -35.45
C GLY A 152 25.54 -3.28 -34.73
N ARG A 153 25.74 -4.48 -35.26
CA ARG A 153 25.33 -5.74 -34.62
C ARG A 153 26.32 -6.08 -33.51
N CYS A 154 25.87 -6.10 -32.26
CA CYS A 154 26.60 -6.79 -31.18
C CYS A 154 26.36 -8.30 -31.31
N ALA A 155 27.45 -9.05 -31.51
CA ALA A 155 27.47 -10.50 -31.52
C ALA A 155 27.25 -11.05 -30.10
N GLY A 156 26.45 -12.13 -30.01
CA GLY A 156 26.22 -12.86 -28.75
C GLY A 156 24.82 -12.68 -28.16
N CYS A 157 23.77 -13.03 -28.90
CA CYS A 157 22.42 -13.15 -28.34
C CYS A 157 21.73 -14.37 -28.94
N THR A 158 21.74 -15.48 -28.21
CA THR A 158 20.97 -16.67 -28.57
C THR A 158 19.49 -16.34 -28.44
N THR A 159 18.76 -16.48 -29.54
CA THR A 159 17.31 -16.29 -29.60
C THR A 159 16.59 -17.34 -28.75
N LEU A 160 15.99 -16.93 -27.64
CA LEU A 160 14.82 -17.60 -27.08
C LEU A 160 13.58 -16.90 -27.63
N SER A 161 12.72 -17.69 -28.26
CA SER A 161 11.47 -17.28 -28.89
C SER A 161 10.53 -16.64 -27.87
N GLY A 162 10.55 -15.31 -27.80
CA GLY A 162 9.72 -14.57 -26.85
C GLY A 162 10.03 -13.08 -26.71
N GLY A 163 10.56 -12.43 -27.75
CA GLY A 163 10.29 -11.02 -28.05
C GLY A 163 10.47 -9.93 -26.98
N ARG A 164 11.31 -10.06 -25.94
CA ARG A 164 11.75 -8.91 -25.11
C ARG A 164 13.19 -9.09 -24.60
N ARG A 165 14.06 -8.12 -24.92
CA ARG A 165 15.41 -7.99 -24.36
C ARG A 165 15.33 -7.25 -23.04
N TRP A 166 16.09 -7.69 -22.03
CA TRP A 166 16.31 -6.94 -20.80
C TRP A 166 17.79 -6.54 -20.75
N CYS A 167 18.06 -5.22 -20.66
CA CYS A 167 19.35 -4.72 -20.21
C CYS A 167 19.22 -4.43 -18.71
N PHE A 168 19.99 -5.12 -17.88
CA PHE A 168 20.37 -4.61 -16.57
C PHE A 168 21.50 -3.60 -16.81
N ALA A 169 21.33 -2.35 -16.37
CA ALA A 169 22.42 -1.41 -16.28
C ALA A 169 22.95 -1.42 -14.83
N CYS A 170 24.28 -1.45 -14.73
CA CYS A 170 25.07 -1.25 -13.51
C CYS A 170 24.83 0.11 -12.86
#